data_AF-A0AAV9HE36-F1
#
_entry.id   AF-A0AAV9HE36-F1
#
_cell.length_a   1.000
_cell.length_b   1.000
_cell.length_c   1.000
_cell.angle_alpha   90.00
_cell.angle_beta   90.00
_cell.angle_gamma   90.00
#
_symmetry.space_group_name_H-M   'P 1'
#
loop_
_entity.id
_entity.type
_entity.pdbx_description
1 polymer ?
#
loop_
_entity_poly.entity_id
_entity_poly.type
_entity_poly.pdbx_seq_one_letter_code
_entity_poly.pdbx_strand_id
1 'polypeptide(L)' 'MQQKTRPIQRFAQAVSKCTAEASVYGKCIVADYNSVHKDKCVNEFMKLKNCYLAAAKGRK' A
#
# COMPACT_ATOMS: atom_id res chain seq x y z
N MET A 1 23.79 -12.46 10.14
CA MET A 1 22.36 -12.47 10.49
C MET A 1 21.56 -11.94 9.28
N GLN A 2 20.93 -12.82 8.50
CA GLN A 2 20.27 -12.47 7.23
C GLN A 2 19.02 -11.61 7.49
N GLN A 3 19.16 -10.28 7.37
CA GLN A 3 18.04 -9.33 7.47
C GLN A 3 17.10 -9.55 6.26
N LYS A 4 16.07 -10.40 6.44
CA LYS A 4 14.96 -10.59 5.48
C LYS A 4 13.97 -9.41 5.53
N THR A 5 14.44 -8.16 5.53
CA THR A 5 13.58 -6.94 5.43
C THR A 5 13.04 -6.68 4.02
N ARG A 6 13.16 -7.65 3.11
CA ARG A 6 12.98 -7.52 1.67
C ARG A 6 11.54 -7.24 1.18
N PRO A 7 10.45 -7.72 1.83
CA PRO A 7 9.09 -7.46 1.33
C PRO A 7 8.55 -6.10 1.79
N ILE A 8 8.69 -5.78 3.07
CA ILE A 8 8.17 -4.54 3.67
C ILE A 8 8.89 -3.32 3.11
N GLN A 9 10.21 -3.38 2.90
CA GLN A 9 10.94 -2.24 2.34
C GLN A 9 10.60 -2.01 0.87
N ARG A 10 10.37 -3.07 0.09
CA ARG A 10 9.91 -2.96 -1.31
C ARG A 10 8.46 -2.48 -1.39
N PHE A 11 7.62 -2.90 -0.44
CA PHE A 11 6.27 -2.38 -0.30
C PHE A 11 6.30 -0.90 0.07
N ALA A 12 7.08 -0.50 1.08
CA ALA A 12 7.28 0.88 1.47
C ALA A 12 7.82 1.74 0.31
N GLN A 13 8.81 1.28 -0.45
CA GLN A 13 9.33 2.00 -1.62
C GLN A 13 8.29 2.16 -2.74
N ALA A 14 7.49 1.14 -3.02
CA ALA A 14 6.43 1.23 -4.01
C ALA A 14 5.26 2.09 -3.51
N VAL A 15 4.94 2.00 -2.23
CA VAL A 15 4.01 2.88 -1.53
C VAL A 15 4.51 4.34 -1.56
N SER A 16 5.82 4.58 -1.43
CA SER A 16 6.40 5.92 -1.55
C SER A 16 6.26 6.51 -2.96
N LYS A 17 6.19 5.66 -4.00
CA LYS A 17 5.85 6.12 -5.37
C LYS A 17 4.36 6.46 -5.50
N CYS A 18 3.52 5.89 -4.65
CA CYS A 18 2.06 6.02 -4.63
C CYS A 18 1.57 6.66 -3.32
N THR A 19 2.36 7.60 -2.76
CA THR A 19 2.19 8.10 -1.38
C THR A 19 0.83 8.75 -1.17
N ALA A 20 0.26 9.34 -2.22
CA ALA A 20 -1.08 9.93 -2.18
C ALA A 20 -2.14 8.84 -1.93
N GLU A 21 -2.21 7.81 -2.77
CA GLU A 21 -3.18 6.72 -2.59
C GLU A 21 -2.94 5.93 -1.29
N ALA A 22 -1.68 5.74 -0.89
CA ALA A 22 -1.35 5.07 0.35
C ALA A 22 -1.75 5.86 1.59
N SER A 23 -1.61 7.18 1.57
CA SER A 23 -2.08 8.04 2.66
C SER A 23 -3.61 8.02 2.76
N VAL A 24 -4.32 7.99 1.63
CA VAL A 24 -5.78 7.90 1.63
C VAL A 24 -6.24 6.53 2.16
N TYR A 25 -5.60 5.43 1.73
CA TYR A 25 -5.85 4.10 2.28
C TYR A 25 -5.57 4.03 3.78
N GLY A 26 -4.42 4.56 4.23
CA GLY A 26 -4.06 4.63 5.64
C GLY A 26 -5.03 5.47 6.46
N LYS A 27 -5.50 6.60 5.94
CA LYS A 27 -6.53 7.43 6.59
C LYS A 27 -7.84 6.68 6.77
N CYS A 28 -8.29 5.92 5.76
CA CYS A 28 -9.50 5.12 5.85
C CYS A 28 -9.38 3.99 6.90
N ILE A 29 -8.23 3.32 6.95
CA ILE A 29 -7.92 2.29 7.96
C ILE A 29 -7.84 2.88 9.37
N VAL A 30 -7.18 4.03 9.54
CA VAL A 30 -7.01 4.69 10.85
C VAL A 30 -8.33 5.29 11.35
N ALA A 31 -9.16 5.83 10.45
CA ALA A 31 -10.47 6.39 10.81
C ALA A 31 -11.39 5.35 11.47
N ASP A 32 -11.26 4.08 11.10
CA ASP A 32 -12.05 3.00 11.69
C ASP A 32 -11.16 1.78 11.94
N TYR A 33 -10.10 2.01 12.72
CA TYR A 33 -9.11 0.98 13.06
C TYR A 33 -9.73 -0.20 13.82
N ASN A 34 -10.81 0.05 14.57
CA ASN A 34 -11.46 -0.95 15.41
C ASN A 34 -12.34 -1.92 14.62
N SER A 35 -12.89 -1.47 13.50
CA SER A 35 -13.71 -2.31 12.62
C SER A 35 -13.09 -2.40 11.23
N VAL A 36 -11.76 -2.49 11.12
CA VAL A 36 -11.11 -2.86 9.85
C VAL A 36 -11.56 -4.26 9.46
N HIS A 37 -12.46 -4.33 8.49
CA HIS A 37 -12.89 -5.57 7.87
C HIS A 37 -12.54 -5.57 6.38
N LYS A 38 -12.51 -6.77 5.80
CA LYS A 38 -12.33 -6.96 4.36
C LYS A 38 -13.34 -6.07 3.62
N ASP A 39 -12.86 -5.38 2.60
CA ASP A 39 -13.61 -4.45 1.72
C ASP A 39 -13.93 -3.05 2.27
N LYS A 40 -13.59 -2.71 3.52
CA LYS A 40 -13.90 -1.39 4.09
C LYS A 40 -13.28 -0.20 3.35
N CYS A 41 -12.03 -0.36 2.91
CA CYS A 41 -11.28 0.63 2.15
C CYS A 41 -10.93 0.09 0.76
N VAL A 42 -11.84 -0.70 0.15
CA VAL A 42 -11.58 -1.41 -1.12
C VAL A 42 -11.25 -0.46 -2.27
N ASN A 43 -11.89 0.71 -2.32
CA ASN A 43 -11.65 1.71 -3.35
C ASN A 43 -10.23 2.29 -3.27
N GLU A 44 -9.78 2.60 -2.06
CA GLU A 44 -8.44 3.12 -1.81
C GLU A 44 -7.38 2.03 -2.02
N PHE A 45 -7.69 0.81 -1.60
CA PHE A 45 -6.84 -0.36 -1.83
C PHE A 45 -6.69 -0.68 -3.33
N MET A 46 -7.76 -0.59 -4.12
CA MET A 46 -7.71 -0.77 -5.57
C MET A 46 -6.80 0.26 -6.25
N LYS A 47 -6.89 1.52 -5.84
CA LYS A 47 -6.02 2.60 -6.36
C LYS A 47 -4.56 2.35 -6.00
N LEU A 48 -4.28 2.08 -4.73
CA LEU A 48 -2.95 1.73 -4.25
C LEU A 48 -2.37 0.51 -4.98
N LYS A 49 -3.18 -0.54 -5.16
CA LYS A 49 -2.80 -1.75 -5.90
C LYS A 49 -2.47 -1.43 -7.36
N ASN A 50 -3.25 -0.58 -8.01
CA ASN A 50 -3.02 -0.21 -9.42
C ASN A 50 -1.68 0.51 -9.56
N CYS A 51 -1.41 1.49 -8.69
CA CYS A 51 -0.14 2.21 -8.70
C CYS A 51 1.05 1.31 -8.28
N TYR A 52 0.87 0.41 -7.32
CA TYR A 52 1.87 -0.60 -6.96
C TYR A 52 2.21 -1.53 -8.14
N LEU A 53 1.19 -2.00 -8.87
CA LEU A 53 1.38 -2.85 -10.05
C LEU A 53 2.07 -2.10 -11.20
N ALA A 54 1.75 -0.83 -11.40
CA ALA A 54 2.43 0.05 -12.35
C ALA A 54 3.91 0.26 -11.96
N ALA A 55 4.18 0.57 -10.69
CA ALA A 55 5.53 0.75 -10.16
C ALA A 55 6.35 -0.55 -10.20
N ALA A 56 5.72 -1.71 -10.01
CA ALA A 56 6.37 -3.02 -10.08
C ALA A 56 6.70 -3.44 -11.54
N LYS A 57 5.87 -3.05 -12.51
CA LYS A 57 6.14 -3.25 -13.95
C LYS A 57 7.21 -2.32 -14.52
N GLY A 58 7.59 -1.26 -13.81
CA GLY A 58 8.58 -0.27 -14.24
C GLY A 58 10.05 -0.69 -14.14
N ARG A 59 10.38 -1.96 -13.86
CA ARG A 59 11.76 -2.45 -14.01
C ARG A 59 12.03 -2.76 -15.49
N LYS A 60 12.42 -1.73 -16.23
CA LYS A 60 13.23 -1.89 -17.44
C LYS A 60 14.65 -1.47 -17.11
#